data_AF-A0AA86NS31-F1
#
_entry.id   AF-A0AA86NS31-F1
#
_cell.length_a   1.000
_cell.length_b   1.000
_cell.length_c   1.000
_cell.angle_alpha   90.00
_cell.angle_beta   90.00
_cell.angle_gamma   90.00
#
_symmetry.space_group_name_H-M   'P 1'
#
loop_
_entity.id
_entity.type
_entity.pdbx_description
1 polymer ?
#
loop_
_entity_poly.entity_id
_entity_poly.type
_entity_poly.pdbx_seq_one_letter_code
_entity_poly.pdbx_strand_id
1 'polypeptide(L)'
;MELFTVYLYINYKRTVTHSNTSFFEQQLQQINLIFQIQQLQNELQNYKTSSQKKKRWTKQEDESLIQQIKLFGINECKKIQINGKTTNQIYFRLRYLKEAYLQNKGRKDLQWLRQFETE
;
A
#
# COMPACT_ATOMS: atom_id res chain seq x y z
N MET A 1 5.02 -65.62 21.70
CA MET A 1 4.48 -64.92 20.51
C MET A 1 3.86 -63.57 20.86
N GLU A 2 3.21 -63.39 22.02
CA GLU A 2 2.49 -62.13 22.34
C GLU A 2 3.38 -60.90 22.64
N LEU A 3 4.56 -61.09 23.21
CA LEU A 3 5.47 -59.97 23.51
C LEU A 3 6.01 -59.28 22.25
N PHE A 4 6.17 -60.04 21.16
CA PHE A 4 6.66 -59.52 19.88
C PHE A 4 5.62 -58.63 19.19
N THR A 5 4.35 -59.04 19.22
CA THR A 5 3.24 -58.25 18.69
C THR A 5 2.99 -56.98 19.49
N VAL A 6 3.12 -57.04 20.83
CA VAL A 6 3.03 -55.85 21.69
C VAL A 6 4.18 -54.88 21.42
N TYR A 7 5.41 -55.38 21.26
CA TYR A 7 6.58 -54.55 20.92
C TYR A 7 6.42 -53.86 19.56
N LEU A 8 5.94 -54.56 18.53
CA LEU A 8 5.70 -53.97 17.21
C LEU A 8 4.60 -52.90 17.26
N TYR A 9 3.52 -53.13 18.00
CA TYR A 9 2.43 -52.16 18.14
C TYR A 9 2.88 -50.88 18.88
N ILE A 10 3.67 -51.02 19.95
CA ILE A 10 4.21 -49.87 20.69
C ILE A 10 5.15 -49.06 19.79
N ASN A 11 6.05 -49.72 19.05
CA ASN A 11 6.97 -49.02 18.15
C ASN A 11 6.24 -48.34 17.00
N TYR A 12 5.25 -48.99 16.39
CA TYR A 12 4.42 -48.38 15.35
C TYR A 12 3.66 -47.14 15.86
N LYS A 13 3.01 -47.23 17.03
CA LYS A 13 2.36 -46.05 17.63
C LYS A 13 3.37 -44.94 17.92
N ARG A 14 4.55 -45.27 18.43
CA ARG A 14 5.59 -44.29 18.76
C ARG A 14 6.09 -43.58 17.50
N THR A 15 6.42 -44.32 16.43
CA THR A 15 6.90 -43.74 15.17
C THR A 15 5.84 -42.89 14.50
N VAL A 16 4.58 -43.33 14.47
CA VAL A 16 3.44 -42.55 13.92
C VAL A 16 3.21 -41.27 14.72
N THR A 17 3.27 -41.33 16.05
CA THR A 17 3.15 -40.11 16.87
C THR A 17 4.31 -39.15 16.67
N HIS A 18 5.54 -39.66 16.50
CA HIS A 18 6.72 -38.82 16.29
C HIS A 18 6.77 -38.21 14.89
N SER A 19 6.39 -38.97 13.85
CA SER A 19 6.28 -38.45 12.48
C SER A 19 5.19 -37.39 12.38
N ASN A 20 4.04 -37.59 13.04
CA ASN A 20 2.95 -36.61 13.03
C ASN A 20 3.33 -35.34 13.80
N THR A 21 3.93 -35.47 15.00
CA THR A 21 4.42 -34.29 15.75
C THR A 21 5.52 -33.55 15.00
N SER A 22 6.49 -34.24 14.42
CA SER A 22 7.54 -33.61 13.60
C SER A 22 6.96 -32.87 12.38
N PHE A 23 5.90 -33.42 11.76
CA PHE A 23 5.23 -32.77 10.64
C PHE A 23 4.49 -31.51 11.08
N PHE A 24 3.75 -31.56 12.19
CA PHE A 24 3.04 -30.39 12.73
C PHE A 24 4.01 -29.29 13.16
N GLU A 25 5.13 -29.63 13.78
CA GLU A 25 6.18 -28.66 14.15
C GLU A 25 6.75 -27.96 12.90
N GLN A 26 7.00 -28.70 11.82
CA GLN A 26 7.44 -28.11 10.56
C GLN A 26 6.38 -27.16 9.96
N GLN A 27 5.11 -27.52 10.01
CA GLN A 27 4.02 -26.67 9.55
C GLN A 27 3.91 -25.39 10.39
N LEU A 28 4.03 -25.49 11.72
CA LEU A 28 4.02 -24.33 12.62
C LEU A 28 5.22 -23.41 12.35
N GLN A 29 6.41 -23.97 12.11
CA GLN A 29 7.59 -23.20 11.72
C GLN A 29 7.38 -22.45 10.39
N GLN A 30 6.75 -23.09 9.41
CA GLN A 30 6.43 -22.45 8.13
C GLN A 30 5.43 -21.30 8.30
N ILE A 31 4.38 -21.48 9.12
CA ILE A 31 3.41 -20.42 9.42
C ILE A 31 4.09 -19.22 10.08
N ASN A 32 4.99 -19.47 11.04
CA ASN A 32 5.74 -18.41 11.70
C ASN A 32 6.63 -17.62 10.72
N LEU A 33 7.29 -18.32 9.79
CA LEU A 33 8.09 -17.66 8.74
C LEU A 33 7.22 -16.81 7.80
N ILE A 34 6.05 -17.32 7.38
CA ILE A 34 5.11 -16.57 6.55
C ILE A 34 4.66 -15.29 7.26
N PHE A 35 4.34 -15.39 8.55
CA PHE A 35 3.94 -14.24 9.35
C PHE A 35 5.05 -13.17 9.44
N GLN A 36 6.30 -13.59 9.67
CA GLN A 36 7.45 -12.67 9.68
C GLN A 36 7.65 -11.98 8.33
N ILE A 37 7.51 -12.71 7.22
CA ILE A 37 7.62 -12.14 5.87
C ILE A 37 6.55 -11.06 5.66
N GLN A 38 5.31 -11.31 6.11
CA GLN A 38 4.22 -10.33 5.99
C GLN A 38 4.49 -9.07 6.81
N GLN A 39 5.05 -9.20 8.02
CA GLN A 39 5.44 -8.06 8.85
C GLN A 39 6.50 -7.20 8.15
N LEU A 40 7.57 -7.83 7.65
CA LEU A 40 8.63 -7.14 6.93
C LEU A 40 8.13 -6.44 5.66
N GLN A 41 7.19 -7.06 4.94
CA GLN A 41 6.56 -6.43 3.77
C GLN A 41 5.78 -5.17 4.15
N ASN A 42 5.02 -5.21 5.25
CA ASN A 42 4.28 -4.04 5.76
C ASN A 42 5.23 -2.93 6.21
N GLU A 43 6.32 -3.26 6.90
CA GLU A 43 7.35 -2.28 7.29
C GLU A 43 8.01 -1.65 6.07
N LEU A 44 8.35 -2.44 5.07
CA LEU A 44 8.95 -1.96 3.83
C LEU A 44 7.99 -1.04 3.05
N GLN A 45 6.70 -1.36 3.06
CA GLN A 45 5.66 -0.49 2.50
C GLN A 45 5.55 0.83 3.28
N ASN A 46 5.58 0.79 4.61
CA ASN A 46 5.58 1.99 5.46
C ASN A 46 6.85 2.84 5.28
N TYR A 47 8.00 2.21 5.06
CA TYR A 47 9.24 2.93 4.76
C TYR A 47 9.18 3.61 3.37
N LYS A 48 8.62 2.92 2.36
CA LYS A 48 8.41 3.50 1.03
C LYS A 48 7.49 4.72 1.09
N THR A 49 6.39 4.65 1.84
CA THR A 49 5.43 5.75 1.98
C THR A 49 5.98 6.89 2.84
N SER A 50 6.80 6.61 3.86
CA SER A 50 7.44 7.64 4.69
C SER A 50 8.65 8.32 4.03
N SER A 51 9.39 7.62 3.17
CA SER A 51 10.48 8.21 2.36
C SER A 51 9.96 9.07 1.21
N GLN A 52 8.70 8.88 0.78
CA GLN A 52 7.89 9.90 0.09
C GLN A 52 7.52 11.05 1.05
N LYS A 53 8.50 11.56 1.80
CA LYS A 53 8.38 12.79 2.58
C LYS A 53 7.77 13.84 1.67
N LYS A 54 6.76 14.53 2.21
CA LYS A 54 5.98 15.63 1.65
C LYS A 54 6.89 16.65 0.92
N LYS A 55 7.34 16.34 -0.30
CA LYS A 55 8.12 17.28 -1.10
C LYS A 55 7.20 18.47 -1.31
N ARG A 56 7.69 19.65 -0.96
CA ARG A 56 6.97 20.91 -1.17
C ARG A 56 6.63 21.00 -2.65
N TRP A 57 5.39 21.39 -2.96
CA TRP A 57 4.97 21.60 -4.34
C TRP A 57 5.82 22.69 -4.98
N THR A 58 6.47 22.38 -6.09
CA THR A 58 7.20 23.37 -6.89
C THR A 58 6.27 24.04 -7.90
N LYS A 59 6.68 25.18 -8.45
CA LYS A 59 5.91 25.85 -9.51
C LYS A 59 5.76 24.96 -10.75
N GLN A 60 6.81 24.22 -11.11
CA GLN A 60 6.80 23.29 -12.24
C GLN A 60 5.83 22.13 -12.01
N GLU A 61 5.75 21.60 -10.78
CA GLU A 61 4.77 20.56 -10.43
C GLU A 61 3.33 21.10 -10.52
N ASP A 62 3.09 22.33 -10.06
CA ASP A 62 1.78 22.98 -10.21
C ASP A 62 1.42 23.22 -11.69
N GLU A 63 2.36 23.66 -12.51
CA GLU A 63 2.16 23.88 -13.96
C GLU A 63 1.84 22.56 -14.68
N SER A 64 2.60 21.50 -14.37
CA SER A 64 2.36 20.16 -14.91
C SER A 64 0.99 19.62 -14.49
N LEU A 65 0.60 19.82 -13.23
CA LEU A 65 -0.73 19.48 -12.73
C LEU A 65 -1.82 20.18 -13.54
N ILE A 66 -1.70 21.50 -13.71
CA ILE A 66 -2.66 22.31 -14.47
C ILE A 66 -2.77 21.83 -15.92
N GLN A 67 -1.64 21.53 -16.57
CA GLN A 67 -1.62 21.03 -17.95
C GLN A 67 -2.30 19.66 -18.07
N GLN A 68 -1.98 18.71 -17.20
CA GLN A 68 -2.59 17.38 -17.23
C GLN A 68 -4.09 17.43 -16.98
N ILE A 69 -4.57 18.32 -16.10
CA ILE A 69 -6.01 18.49 -15.89
C ILE A 69 -6.70 19.08 -17.10
N LYS A 70 -6.06 20.04 -17.79
CA LYS A 70 -6.60 20.56 -19.04
C LYS A 70 -6.70 19.48 -20.13
N LEU A 71 -5.82 18.47 -20.10
CA LEU A 71 -5.82 17.36 -21.06
C LEU A 71 -6.84 16.27 -20.72
N PHE A 72 -6.83 15.77 -19.49
CA PHE A 72 -7.65 14.62 -19.09
C PHE A 72 -9.01 15.00 -18.50
N GLY A 73 -9.17 16.25 -18.09
CA GLY A 73 -10.31 16.69 -17.32
C GLY A 73 -10.12 16.46 -15.83
N ILE A 74 -10.90 17.19 -15.05
CA ILE A 74 -10.75 17.29 -13.60
C ILE A 74 -11.22 16.02 -12.86
N ASN A 75 -12.18 15.31 -13.46
CA ASN A 75 -12.77 14.09 -12.92
C ASN A 75 -11.83 12.89 -13.06
N GLU A 76 -10.80 13.00 -13.90
CA GLU A 76 -9.85 11.96 -14.22
C GLU A 76 -8.53 12.12 -13.43
N CYS A 77 -8.61 12.63 -12.20
CA CYS A 77 -7.45 12.84 -11.34
C CYS A 77 -6.60 11.58 -11.10
N LYS A 78 -7.18 10.38 -11.26
CA LYS A 78 -6.45 9.11 -11.16
C LYS A 78 -5.46 8.89 -12.32
N LYS A 79 -5.69 9.52 -13.48
CA LYS A 79 -4.81 9.46 -14.67
C LYS A 79 -3.66 10.46 -14.58
N ILE A 80 -3.76 11.46 -13.70
CA ILE A 80 -2.73 12.47 -13.49
C ILE A 80 -1.56 11.84 -12.72
N GLN A 81 -0.37 11.92 -13.31
CA GLN A 81 0.86 11.43 -12.71
C GLN A 81 1.87 12.56 -12.62
N ILE A 82 2.27 12.89 -11.39
CA ILE A 82 3.29 13.88 -11.09
C ILE A 82 4.40 13.19 -10.32
N ASN A 83 5.64 13.39 -10.77
CA ASN A 83 6.81 12.68 -10.25
C ASN A 83 6.90 12.78 -8.72
N GLY A 84 6.82 11.62 -8.06
CA GLY A 84 6.94 11.53 -6.60
C GLY A 84 5.75 12.06 -5.81
N LYS A 85 4.59 12.32 -6.46
CA LYS A 85 3.34 12.64 -5.77
C LYS A 85 2.36 11.48 -5.85
N THR A 86 1.63 11.26 -4.77
CA THR A 86 0.52 10.30 -4.76
C THR A 86 -0.77 10.98 -5.24
N THR A 87 -1.74 10.17 -5.69
CA THR A 87 -3.07 10.68 -6.12
C THR A 87 -3.75 11.49 -5.01
N ASN A 88 -3.62 11.09 -3.75
CA ASN A 88 -4.14 11.85 -2.61
C ASN A 88 -3.47 13.23 -2.50
N GLN A 89 -2.14 13.30 -2.66
CA GLN A 89 -1.43 14.58 -2.63
C GLN A 89 -1.85 15.51 -3.78
N ILE A 90 -2.10 14.95 -4.96
CA ILE A 90 -2.64 15.68 -6.12
C ILE A 90 -4.02 16.26 -5.79
N TYR A 91 -4.92 15.44 -5.22
CA TYR A 91 -6.27 15.87 -4.84
C TYR A 91 -6.25 17.00 -3.79
N PHE A 92 -5.46 16.85 -2.73
CA PHE A 92 -5.29 17.90 -1.72
C PHE A 92 -4.71 19.19 -2.32
N ARG A 93 -3.76 19.07 -3.26
CA ARG A 93 -3.19 20.24 -3.93
C ARG A 93 -4.21 20.96 -4.79
N LEU A 94 -5.04 20.22 -5.52
CA LEU A 94 -6.10 20.77 -6.35
C LEU A 94 -7.11 21.56 -5.53
N ARG A 95 -7.54 20.99 -4.41
CA ARG A 95 -8.42 21.67 -3.46
C ARG A 95 -7.81 22.98 -2.97
N TYR A 96 -6.53 22.96 -2.57
CA TYR A 96 -5.81 24.17 -2.15
C TYR A 96 -5.76 25.24 -3.25
N LEU A 97 -5.48 24.84 -4.50
CA LEU A 97 -5.43 25.75 -5.64
C LEU A 97 -6.80 26.39 -5.93
N LYS A 98 -7.87 25.62 -5.80
CA LYS A 98 -9.25 26.12 -5.93
C LYS A 98 -9.57 27.14 -4.84
N GLU A 99 -9.30 26.82 -3.58
CA GLU A 99 -9.53 27.72 -2.44
C GLU A 99 -8.73 29.03 -2.59
N ALA A 100 -7.46 28.95 -3.02
CA ALA A 100 -6.63 30.13 -3.26
C ALA A 100 -7.17 31.02 -4.41
N TYR A 101 -7.74 30.41 -5.46
CA TYR A 101 -8.42 31.16 -6.52
C TYR A 101 -9.67 31.87 -6.00
N LEU A 102 -10.52 31.15 -5.26
CA LEU A 102 -11.77 31.69 -4.70
C LEU A 102 -11.52 32.86 -3.73
N GLN A 103 -10.42 32.81 -2.98
CA GLN A 103 -10.00 33.89 -2.08
C GLN A 103 -9.34 35.10 -2.79
N ASN A 104 -9.48 35.23 -4.12
CA ASN A 104 -9.02 36.38 -4.90
C ASN A 104 -7.50 36.68 -4.83
N LYS A 105 -6.66 35.66 -4.63
CA LYS A 105 -5.18 35.77 -4.72
C LYS A 105 -4.63 35.84 -6.16
N GLY A 106 -5.27 36.57 -7.05
CA GLY A 106 -4.70 36.96 -8.36
C GLY A 106 -4.50 35.85 -9.41
N ARG A 107 -4.92 34.61 -9.19
CA ARG A 107 -4.75 33.48 -10.15
C ARG A 107 -5.94 33.29 -11.09
N LYS A 108 -6.24 34.30 -11.92
CA LYS A 108 -7.37 34.27 -12.87
C LYS A 108 -7.29 33.12 -13.89
N ASP A 109 -6.08 32.62 -14.15
CA ASP A 109 -5.75 31.47 -15.00
C ASP A 109 -6.35 30.14 -14.55
N LEU A 110 -6.90 30.07 -13.32
CA LEU A 110 -7.52 28.90 -12.72
C LEU A 110 -9.06 28.92 -12.74
N GLN A 111 -9.69 29.81 -13.52
CA GLN A 111 -11.15 29.94 -13.59
C GLN A 111 -11.88 28.63 -13.92
N TRP A 112 -11.25 27.72 -14.67
CA TRP A 112 -11.78 26.40 -15.02
C TRP A 112 -11.90 25.45 -13.80
N LEU A 113 -11.23 25.71 -12.67
CA LEU A 113 -11.42 24.96 -11.41
C LEU A 113 -12.82 25.17 -10.78
N ARG A 114 -13.62 26.12 -11.29
CA ARG A 114 -14.97 26.38 -10.79
C ARG A 114 -15.91 25.18 -11.02
N GLN A 115 -15.69 24.42 -12.08
CA GLN A 115 -16.47 23.23 -12.44
C GLN A 115 -16.07 21.98 -11.64
N PHE A 116 -15.05 22.07 -10.78
CA PHE A 116 -14.66 20.96 -9.92
C PHE A 116 -15.62 20.82 -8.75
N GLU A 117 -16.58 19.92 -8.84
CA GLU A 117 -17.41 19.54 -7.69
C GLU A 117 -16.74 18.37 -6.97
N THR A 118 -16.52 18.56 -5.68
CA THR A 118 -16.08 17.49 -4.78
C THR A 118 -17.35 16.78 -4.35
N GLU A 119 -17.69 15.68 -5.02
CA GLU A 119 -18.63 14.69 -4.48
C GLU A 119 -18.04 14.01 -3.23
#